data_AF-A0A941PMV6-F1
#
_entry.id   AF-A0A941PMV6-F1
#
_cell.length_a   1.000
_cell.length_b   1.000
_cell.length_c   1.000
_cell.angle_alpha   90.00
_cell.angle_beta   90.00
_cell.angle_gamma   90.00
#
_symmetry.space_group_name_H-M   'P 1'
#
loop_
_entity.id
_entity.type
_entity.pdbx_description
1 polymer ?
#
loop_
_entity_poly.entity_id
_entity_poly.type
_entity_poly.pdbx_seq_one_letter_code
_entity_poly.pdbx_strand_id
1 'polypeptide(L)'
;MRALLIALAAFPLAACATSPAPSGPPTLDVDPGQPAPIQARLYAACIAQAASTQQYDREQHWIRFHCGGDIARAFYDALGPFAARIHSERTGNGRTWRFTQVMQHDPSGLDYCWRDDAGGYGCTIVLAAGDFIAPDRPR
;
A
#
# COMPACT_ATOMS: atom_id res chain seq x y z
N MET A 1 24.63 42.78 40.42
CA MET A 1 23.27 42.42 40.90
C MET A 1 22.26 42.80 39.82
N ARG A 2 21.67 41.81 39.15
CA ARG A 2 20.34 41.79 38.53
C ARG A 2 20.24 40.52 37.71
N ALA A 3 20.18 39.44 38.49
CA ALA A 3 19.77 38.13 38.02
C ALA A 3 18.26 38.13 37.76
N LEU A 4 17.85 37.14 36.98
CA LEU A 4 16.50 36.61 36.82
C LEU A 4 15.48 37.49 36.07
N LEU A 5 14.57 36.78 35.40
CA LEU A 5 13.43 37.20 34.56
C LEU A 5 13.78 37.08 33.06
N ILE A 6 13.32 36.11 32.27
CA ILE A 6 12.17 35.20 32.37
C ILE A 6 12.53 33.97 31.51
N ALA A 7 12.73 32.83 32.17
CA ALA A 7 12.65 31.52 31.56
C ALA A 7 11.21 31.02 31.75
N LEU A 8 10.32 31.21 30.77
CA LEU A 8 8.93 30.70 30.80
C LEU A 8 8.27 30.74 29.42
N ALA A 9 8.89 30.09 28.44
CA ALA A 9 8.20 29.67 27.21
C ALA A 9 8.47 28.16 27.01
N ALA A 10 8.19 27.38 28.06
CA ALA A 10 8.21 25.94 28.00
C ALA A 10 6.88 25.46 27.37
N PHE A 11 7.01 24.93 26.16
CA PHE A 11 6.21 23.84 25.56
C PHE A 11 4.77 23.63 26.06
N PRO A 12 3.79 23.83 25.16
CA PRO A 12 2.66 22.91 25.10
C PRO A 12 2.42 22.48 23.64
N LEU A 13 3.25 21.59 23.11
CA LEU A 13 3.02 20.93 21.82
C LEU A 13 3.20 19.40 21.92
N ALA A 14 2.80 18.82 23.05
CA ALA A 14 2.86 17.37 23.29
C ALA A 14 1.48 16.72 23.42
N ALA A 15 0.45 17.28 22.76
CA ALA A 15 -0.86 16.68 22.68
C ALA A 15 -1.20 16.45 21.20
N CYS A 16 -1.68 15.24 20.88
CA CYS A 16 -2.06 14.73 19.55
C CYS A 16 -0.95 13.98 18.79
N ALA A 17 -0.51 12.84 19.32
CA ALA A 17 0.13 11.79 18.49
C ALA A 17 -0.18 10.35 18.93
N THR A 18 -0.78 10.14 20.11
CA THR A 18 -1.19 8.80 20.56
C THR A 18 -2.68 8.60 20.33
N SER A 19 -3.02 7.94 19.22
CA SER A 19 -4.33 7.30 19.09
C SER A 19 -4.53 6.36 20.28
N PRO A 20 -5.70 6.37 20.95
CA PRO A 20 -5.95 5.46 22.06
C PRO A 20 -5.81 4.01 21.57
N ALA A 21 -5.19 3.17 22.38
CA ALA A 21 -5.12 1.74 22.09
C ALA A 21 -6.55 1.17 21.96
N PRO A 22 -6.80 0.27 21.00
CA PRO A 22 -8.11 -0.38 20.86
C PRO A 22 -8.53 -1.00 22.20
N SER A 23 -9.70 -0.60 22.70
CA SER A 23 -10.25 -1.13 23.94
C SER A 23 -11.09 -2.37 23.67
N GLY A 24 -10.92 -3.41 24.49
CA GLY A 24 -11.68 -4.66 24.41
C GLY A 24 -10.89 -5.82 23.79
N PRO A 25 -11.44 -7.05 23.84
CA PRO A 25 -10.82 -8.18 23.17
C PRO A 25 -10.79 -7.95 21.65
N PRO A 26 -9.77 -8.45 20.93
CA PRO A 26 -9.76 -8.43 19.48
C PRO A 26 -11.01 -9.15 18.94
N THR A 27 -11.78 -8.45 18.10
CA THR A 27 -12.90 -9.05 17.37
C THR A 27 -12.52 -9.20 15.92
N LEU A 28 -12.76 -10.38 15.35
CA LEU A 28 -12.60 -10.64 13.93
C LEU A 28 -13.99 -10.72 13.31
N ASP A 29 -14.31 -9.76 12.43
CA ASP A 29 -15.50 -9.82 11.60
C ASP A 29 -15.13 -10.51 10.29
N VAL A 30 -15.63 -11.73 10.13
CA VAL A 30 -15.53 -12.49 8.87
C VAL A 30 -16.93 -12.49 8.28
N ASP A 31 -17.05 -12.32 6.96
CA ASP A 31 -18.29 -12.55 6.23
C ASP A 31 -18.35 -14.02 5.74
N PRO A 32 -18.69 -15.00 6.59
CA PRO A 32 -18.64 -16.41 6.22
C PRO A 32 -19.64 -16.72 5.09
N GLY A 33 -19.19 -17.53 4.13
CA GLY A 33 -20.04 -18.04 3.05
C GLY A 33 -20.31 -17.04 1.92
N GLN A 34 -19.88 -15.79 2.02
CA GLN A 34 -19.95 -14.85 0.91
C GLN A 34 -18.84 -15.13 -0.10
N PRO A 35 -19.14 -15.18 -1.41
CA PRO A 35 -18.11 -15.35 -2.42
C PRO A 35 -17.18 -14.13 -2.43
N ALA A 36 -15.88 -14.37 -2.58
CA ALA A 36 -14.91 -13.29 -2.71
C ALA A 36 -15.29 -12.36 -3.87
N PRO A 37 -15.33 -11.03 -3.67
CA PRO A 37 -15.65 -10.08 -4.72
C PRO A 37 -14.58 -10.14 -5.82
N ILE A 38 -14.90 -9.62 -7.01
CA ILE A 38 -13.99 -9.70 -8.17
C ILE A 38 -12.62 -9.08 -7.87
N GLN A 39 -12.58 -8.00 -7.10
CA GLN A 39 -11.35 -7.33 -6.66
C GLN A 39 -10.47 -8.29 -5.87
N ALA A 40 -11.01 -8.97 -4.84
CA ALA A 40 -10.25 -9.92 -4.04
C ALA A 40 -9.70 -11.09 -4.89
N ARG A 41 -10.46 -11.54 -5.89
CA ARG A 41 -9.99 -12.57 -6.83
C ARG A 41 -8.84 -12.08 -7.72
N LEU A 42 -8.84 -10.81 -8.13
CA LEU A 42 -7.76 -10.21 -8.90
C LEU A 42 -6.46 -10.08 -8.08
N TYR A 43 -6.57 -9.70 -6.81
CA TYR A 43 -5.46 -9.73 -5.86
C TYR A 43 -4.86 -11.14 -5.74
N ALA A 44 -5.71 -12.13 -5.48
CA ALA A 44 -5.28 -13.53 -5.36
C ALA A 44 -4.62 -14.05 -6.65
N ALA A 45 -5.17 -13.73 -7.83
CA ALA A 45 -4.61 -14.12 -9.11
C ALA A 45 -3.23 -13.52 -9.35
N CYS A 46 -3.05 -12.23 -9.03
CA CYS A 46 -1.75 -11.55 -9.15
C CYS A 46 -0.70 -12.19 -8.24
N ILE A 47 -1.04 -12.43 -6.96
CA ILE A 47 -0.16 -13.08 -5.99
C ILE A 47 0.18 -14.52 -6.43
N ALA A 48 -0.80 -15.27 -6.94
CA ALA A 48 -0.58 -16.63 -7.42
C ALA A 48 0.36 -16.67 -8.63
N GLN A 49 0.19 -15.75 -9.59
CA GLN A 49 1.12 -15.63 -10.73
C GLN A 49 2.52 -15.25 -10.27
N ALA A 50 2.63 -14.24 -9.41
CA ALA A 50 3.90 -13.79 -8.85
C ALA A 50 4.63 -14.93 -8.12
N ALA A 51 3.94 -15.67 -7.27
CA ALA A 51 4.50 -16.80 -6.53
C ALA A 51 4.95 -17.94 -7.44
N SER A 52 4.13 -18.31 -8.44
CA SER A 52 4.45 -19.39 -9.38
C SER A 52 5.60 -19.06 -10.33
N THR A 53 5.88 -17.77 -10.54
CA THR A 53 6.97 -17.29 -11.41
C THR A 53 8.15 -16.70 -10.65
N GLN A 54 8.11 -16.74 -9.31
CA GLN A 54 9.11 -16.13 -8.41
C GLN A 54 9.32 -14.62 -8.64
N GLN A 55 8.27 -13.94 -9.08
CA GLN A 55 8.28 -12.50 -9.33
C GLN A 55 7.76 -11.76 -8.10
N TYR A 56 8.53 -11.82 -7.02
CA TYR A 56 8.27 -11.07 -5.81
C TYR A 56 9.57 -10.64 -5.15
N ASP A 57 9.53 -9.50 -4.47
CA ASP A 57 10.67 -8.97 -3.75
C ASP A 57 10.24 -8.29 -2.45
N ARG A 58 11.23 -7.68 -1.80
CA ARG A 58 11.09 -7.06 -0.49
C ARG A 58 11.42 -5.59 -0.56
N GLU A 59 10.56 -4.77 0.01
CA GLU A 59 10.82 -3.34 0.21
C GLU A 59 10.56 -3.00 1.67
N GLN A 60 11.62 -2.72 2.45
CA GLN A 60 11.50 -2.47 3.89
C GLN A 60 10.72 -3.57 4.64
N HIS A 61 9.50 -3.29 5.10
CA HIS A 61 8.60 -4.20 5.82
C HIS A 61 7.44 -4.70 4.95
N TRP A 62 7.58 -4.54 3.63
CA TRP A 62 6.63 -4.96 2.61
C TRP A 62 7.15 -6.13 1.79
N ILE A 63 6.24 -7.03 1.40
CA ILE A 63 6.45 -7.98 0.30
C ILE A 63 5.74 -7.41 -0.92
N ARG A 64 6.41 -7.36 -2.06
CA ARG A 64 5.84 -6.88 -3.32
C ARG A 64 5.71 -8.04 -4.30
N PHE A 65 4.49 -8.31 -4.74
CA PHE A 65 4.19 -9.35 -5.71
C PHE A 65 3.94 -8.71 -7.07
N HIS A 66 4.64 -9.18 -8.10
CA HIS A 66 4.56 -8.62 -9.44
C HIS A 66 3.87 -9.60 -10.40
N CYS A 67 2.82 -9.11 -11.06
CA CYS A 67 2.12 -9.86 -12.10
C CYS A 67 2.06 -9.05 -13.39
N GLY A 68 1.85 -9.74 -14.52
CA GLY A 68 1.87 -9.16 -15.86
C GLY A 68 0.88 -9.82 -16.81
N GLY A 69 0.80 -9.31 -18.04
CA GLY A 69 -0.04 -9.87 -19.09
C GLY A 69 -1.53 -9.78 -18.77
N ASP A 70 -2.28 -10.84 -19.06
CA ASP A 70 -3.75 -10.85 -18.96
C ASP A 70 -4.27 -10.59 -17.54
N ILE A 71 -3.58 -11.10 -16.51
CA ILE A 71 -3.95 -10.89 -15.10
C ILE A 71 -3.80 -9.40 -14.75
N ALA A 72 -2.66 -8.80 -15.11
CA ALA A 72 -2.42 -7.38 -14.87
C ALA A 72 -3.38 -6.49 -15.67
N ARG A 73 -3.71 -6.86 -16.92
CA ARG A 73 -4.72 -6.15 -17.72
C ARG A 73 -6.08 -6.17 -17.05
N ALA A 74 -6.56 -7.35 -16.64
CA ALA A 74 -7.86 -7.49 -15.98
C ALA A 74 -7.92 -6.66 -14.68
N PHE A 75 -6.83 -6.65 -13.91
CA PHE A 75 -6.73 -5.83 -12.71
C PHE A 75 -6.75 -4.34 -13.05
N TYR A 76 -5.89 -3.89 -13.98
CA TYR A 76 -5.79 -2.50 -14.41
C TYR A 76 -7.14 -1.94 -14.88
N ASP A 77 -7.89 -2.72 -15.65
CA ASP A 77 -9.20 -2.34 -16.17
C ASP A 77 -10.24 -2.26 -15.05
N ALA A 78 -10.27 -3.24 -14.14
CA ALA A 78 -11.16 -3.24 -12.97
C ALA A 78 -10.86 -2.08 -12.01
N LEU A 79 -9.59 -1.67 -11.90
CA LEU A 79 -9.16 -0.55 -11.07
C LEU A 79 -9.52 0.81 -11.66
N GLY A 80 -9.77 0.90 -12.97
CA GLY A 80 -10.03 2.15 -13.69
C GLY A 80 -11.11 3.04 -13.07
N PRO A 81 -12.35 2.56 -12.90
CA PRO A 81 -13.42 3.36 -12.31
C PRO A 81 -13.11 3.81 -10.88
N PHE A 82 -12.45 2.97 -10.09
CA PHE A 82 -12.05 3.29 -8.72
C PHE A 82 -10.98 4.38 -8.70
N ALA A 83 -9.91 4.22 -9.48
CA ALA A 83 -8.81 5.17 -9.56
C ALA A 83 -9.26 6.53 -10.09
N ALA A 84 -10.18 6.55 -11.06
CA ALA A 84 -10.81 7.77 -11.54
C ALA A 84 -11.60 8.48 -10.42
N ARG A 85 -12.40 7.73 -9.64
CA ARG A 85 -13.20 8.27 -8.55
C ARG A 85 -12.35 8.90 -7.44
N ILE A 86 -11.20 8.30 -7.11
CA ILE A 86 -10.33 8.79 -6.04
C ILE A 86 -9.19 9.69 -6.55
N HIS A 87 -9.14 9.98 -7.86
CA HIS A 87 -8.07 10.76 -8.50
C HIS A 87 -6.66 10.19 -8.24
N SER A 88 -6.52 8.86 -8.27
CA SER A 88 -5.25 8.18 -8.07
C SER A 88 -4.53 7.81 -9.36
N GLU A 89 -5.11 8.05 -10.55
CA GLU A 89 -4.40 7.81 -11.82
C GLU A 89 -3.25 8.83 -12.03
N ARG A 90 -2.13 8.37 -12.58
CA ARG A 90 -0.95 9.20 -12.91
C ARG A 90 -0.41 8.79 -14.28
N THR A 91 0.11 9.74 -15.05
CA THR A 91 0.77 9.47 -16.32
C THR A 91 2.22 9.97 -16.26
N GLY A 92 3.14 9.22 -16.87
CA GLY A 92 4.55 9.59 -16.92
C GLY A 92 5.45 8.43 -17.34
N ASN A 93 6.61 8.76 -17.92
CA ASN A 93 7.63 7.79 -18.37
C ASN A 93 7.06 6.70 -19.31
N GLY A 94 6.18 7.09 -20.24
CA GLY A 94 5.55 6.17 -21.20
C GLY A 94 4.56 5.17 -20.59
N ARG A 95 4.02 5.50 -19.40
CA ARG A 95 3.06 4.67 -18.67
C ARG A 95 1.91 5.48 -18.09
N THR A 96 0.74 4.83 -18.04
CA THR A 96 -0.39 5.23 -17.18
C THR A 96 -0.43 4.30 -15.98
N TRP A 97 -0.48 4.87 -14.78
CA TRP A 97 -0.47 4.18 -13.50
C TRP A 97 -1.80 4.40 -12.79
N ARG A 98 -2.35 3.37 -12.17
CA ARG A 98 -3.54 3.41 -11.32
C ARG A 98 -3.22 2.81 -9.98
N PHE A 99 -3.55 3.54 -8.92
CA PHE A 99 -3.25 3.15 -7.54
C PHE A 99 -4.54 2.89 -6.78
N THR A 100 -4.51 1.97 -5.82
CA THR A 100 -5.66 1.66 -4.95
C THR A 100 -5.89 2.71 -3.86
N GLN A 101 -4.97 3.66 -3.74
CA GLN A 101 -5.03 4.79 -2.82
C GLN A 101 -4.44 6.05 -3.48
N VAL A 102 -4.73 7.22 -2.92
CA VAL A 102 -4.12 8.47 -3.39
C VAL A 102 -2.66 8.50 -2.94
N MET A 103 -1.74 8.52 -3.91
CA MET A 103 -0.31 8.68 -3.65
C MET A 103 -0.03 10.06 -3.05
N GLN A 104 0.52 10.08 -1.83
CA GLN A 104 0.86 11.29 -1.09
C GLN A 104 2.25 11.82 -1.45
N HIS A 105 3.25 10.94 -1.45
CA HIS A 105 4.64 11.29 -1.74
C HIS A 105 5.27 10.37 -2.79
N ASP A 106 5.25 9.06 -2.54
CA ASP A 106 5.87 8.05 -3.38
C ASP A 106 5.01 6.76 -3.41
N PRO A 107 5.29 5.79 -4.29
CA PRO A 107 4.45 4.61 -4.45
C PRO A 107 4.74 3.49 -3.43
N SER A 108 5.66 3.69 -2.47
CA SER A 108 5.97 2.70 -1.44
C SER A 108 4.72 2.35 -0.63
N GLY A 109 4.52 1.07 -0.37
CA GLY A 109 3.35 0.59 0.39
C GLY A 109 2.02 0.60 -0.40
N LEU A 110 2.00 1.08 -1.65
CA LEU A 110 0.78 1.17 -2.45
C LEU A 110 0.66 0.01 -3.45
N ASP A 111 -0.54 -0.56 -3.55
CA ASP A 111 -0.86 -1.41 -4.71
C ASP A 111 -1.08 -0.53 -5.94
N TYR A 112 -0.52 -0.96 -7.07
CA TYR A 112 -0.71 -0.27 -8.33
C TYR A 112 -0.67 -1.19 -9.53
N CYS A 113 -1.30 -0.74 -10.60
CA CYS A 113 -1.17 -1.30 -11.93
C CYS A 113 -0.73 -0.22 -12.91
N TRP A 114 0.00 -0.62 -13.95
CA TRP A 114 0.38 0.25 -15.03
C TRP A 114 0.08 -0.38 -16.39
N ARG A 115 -0.13 0.49 -17.37
CA ARG A 115 -0.15 0.19 -18.79
C ARG A 115 0.90 1.05 -19.48
N ASP A 116 1.76 0.47 -20.30
CA ASP A 116 2.71 1.21 -21.13
C ASP A 116 2.14 1.54 -22.52
N ASP A 117 2.84 2.41 -23.25
CA ASP A 117 2.42 2.85 -24.60
C ASP A 117 2.46 1.73 -25.65
N ALA A 118 3.19 0.64 -25.39
CA ALA A 118 3.23 -0.55 -26.25
C ALA A 118 2.07 -1.53 -25.96
N GLY A 119 1.21 -1.21 -24.98
CA GLY A 119 0.09 -2.05 -24.56
C GLY A 119 0.49 -3.15 -23.57
N GLY A 120 1.68 -3.08 -22.99
CA GLY A 120 2.12 -3.91 -21.88
C GLY A 120 1.41 -3.53 -20.58
N TYR A 121 1.13 -4.53 -19.74
CA TYR A 121 0.48 -4.36 -18.44
C TYR A 121 1.31 -5.02 -17.35
N GLY A 122 1.39 -4.35 -16.20
CA GLY A 122 1.95 -4.92 -14.97
C GLY A 122 1.26 -4.39 -13.73
N CYS A 123 1.22 -5.19 -12.68
CA CYS A 123 0.76 -4.75 -11.37
C CYS A 123 1.73 -5.18 -10.28
N THR A 124 1.76 -4.39 -9.22
CA THR A 124 2.46 -4.67 -7.98
C THR A 124 1.44 -4.65 -6.84
N ILE A 125 1.37 -5.77 -6.11
CA ILE A 125 0.56 -5.92 -4.90
C ILE A 125 1.49 -5.94 -3.69
N VAL A 126 1.18 -5.11 -2.71
CA VAL A 126 2.05 -4.85 -1.55
C VAL A 126 1.40 -5.41 -0.29
N LEU A 127 2.06 -6.39 0.32
CA LEU A 127 1.62 -7.00 1.57
C LEU A 127 2.41 -6.42 2.76
N ALA A 128 1.68 -5.93 3.75
CA ALA A 128 2.21 -5.53 5.06
C ALA A 128 2.67 -6.76 5.85
N ALA A 129 3.97 -7.07 5.82
CA ALA A 129 4.53 -8.19 6.59
C ALA A 129 5.20 -7.74 7.90
N GLY A 130 5.43 -6.44 8.07
CA GLY A 130 5.98 -5.87 9.30
C GLY A 130 7.42 -6.31 9.56
N ASP A 131 7.84 -6.26 10.83
CA ASP A 131 9.21 -6.58 11.23
C ASP A 131 9.59 -8.06 11.03
N PHE A 132 8.60 -8.93 10.75
CA PHE A 132 8.86 -10.34 10.46
C PHE A 132 9.80 -10.55 9.26
N ILE A 133 9.77 -9.64 8.29
CA ILE A 133 10.63 -9.67 7.10
C ILE A 133 11.69 -8.58 7.10
N ALA A 134 11.75 -7.75 8.15
CA ALA A 134 12.83 -6.79 8.30
C ALA A 134 14.14 -7.56 8.50
N PRO A 135 15.28 -7.09 7.95
CA PRO A 135 16.55 -7.72 8.27
C PRO A 135 16.78 -7.48 9.76
N ASP A 136 17.29 -8.47 10.48
CA ASP A 136 17.77 -8.23 11.84
C ASP A 136 18.71 -7.02 11.80
N ARG A 137 18.36 -5.94 12.51
CA ARG A 137 19.34 -4.87 12.70
C ARG A 137 20.51 -5.51 13.44
N PRO A 138 21.76 -5.38 12.94
CA PRO A 138 22.91 -5.75 13.76
C PRO A 138 22.79 -4.98 15.08
N ARG A 139 22.78 -5.72 16.18
CA ARG A 139 22.82 -5.15 17.53
C ARG A 139 24.17 -4.48 17.77
#